data_AF-A0A966F275-F1
#
_entry.id   AF-A0A966F275-F1
#
_cell.length_a   1.000
_cell.length_b   1.000
_cell.length_c   1.000
_cell.angle_alpha   90.00
_cell.angle_beta   90.00
_cell.angle_gamma   90.00
#
_symmetry.space_group_name_H-M   'P 1'
#
loop_
_entity.id
_entity.type
_entity.pdbx_description
1 polymer ?
#
loop_
_entity_poly.entity_id
_entity_poly.type
_entity_poly.pdbx_seq_one_letter_code
_entity_poly.pdbx_strand_id
1 'polypeptide(L)'
;MQTIEMLNHHRSMLKGGGKIVIIDPGAILTAEAMAMLQALHSRSTGGVDEHLKVLAEKGADKFMSTYYVGYGHKSIGDCGSAVVFIEGVSMLAAKAIQDSKLYNGQE
;
A
#
# COMPACT_ATOMS: atom_id res chain seq x y z
N MET A 1 17.57 -10.27 -7.13
CA MET A 1 16.73 -9.29 -6.39
C MET A 1 15.37 -9.29 -7.07
N GLN A 2 14.25 -9.46 -6.33
CA GLN A 2 12.91 -9.39 -6.93
C GLN A 2 12.61 -7.95 -7.36
N THR A 3 12.02 -7.77 -8.54
CA THR A 3 11.54 -6.47 -9.03
C THR A 3 10.01 -6.47 -9.09
N ILE A 4 9.39 -5.29 -9.18
CA ILE A 4 7.93 -5.13 -9.16
C ILE A 4 7.28 -5.89 -10.32
N GLU A 5 7.94 -5.95 -11.48
CA GLU A 5 7.47 -6.64 -12.68
C GLU A 5 7.44 -8.17 -12.51
N MET A 6 8.21 -8.70 -11.55
CA MET A 6 8.27 -10.13 -11.26
C MET A 6 7.22 -10.58 -10.23
N LEU A 7 6.42 -9.65 -9.67
CA LEU A 7 5.38 -9.99 -8.68
C LEU A 7 4.20 -10.71 -9.33
N ASN A 8 3.69 -11.73 -8.64
CA ASN A 8 2.64 -12.58 -9.16
C ASN A 8 1.25 -12.08 -8.75
N HIS A 9 0.83 -10.93 -9.27
CA HIS A 9 -0.50 -10.40 -9.00
C HIS A 9 -1.58 -11.26 -9.66
N HIS A 10 -2.59 -11.67 -8.89
CA HIS A 10 -3.72 -12.42 -9.41
C HIS A 10 -4.66 -11.51 -10.19
N ARG A 11 -5.10 -11.97 -11.37
CA ARG A 11 -6.01 -11.22 -12.26
C ARG A 11 -7.17 -12.10 -12.68
N SER A 12 -8.38 -11.58 -12.56
CA SER A 12 -9.60 -12.24 -12.99
C SER A 12 -10.41 -11.31 -13.89
N MET A 13 -10.72 -11.77 -15.11
CA MET A 13 -11.51 -11.01 -16.07
C MET A 13 -13.00 -11.30 -15.88
N LEU A 14 -13.81 -10.25 -15.88
CA LEU A 14 -15.26 -10.32 -15.74
C LEU A 14 -15.91 -10.37 -17.12
N LYS A 15 -17.04 -11.08 -17.23
CA LYS A 15 -17.79 -11.24 -18.50
C LYS A 15 -18.20 -9.91 -19.14
N GLY A 16 -18.36 -8.84 -18.36
CA GLY A 16 -18.67 -7.49 -18.83
C GLY A 16 -17.48 -6.61 -19.19
N GLY A 17 -16.27 -7.17 -19.35
CA GLY A 17 -15.06 -6.43 -19.70
C GLY A 17 -14.32 -5.79 -18.52
N GLY A 18 -14.87 -5.89 -17.31
CA GLY A 18 -14.18 -5.50 -16.07
C GLY A 18 -13.04 -6.47 -15.70
N LYS A 19 -12.18 -6.06 -14.78
CA LYS A 19 -11.12 -6.91 -14.20
C LYS A 19 -11.00 -6.73 -12.70
N ILE A 20 -10.70 -7.81 -11.99
CA ILE A 20 -10.32 -7.81 -10.58
C ILE A 20 -8.83 -8.12 -10.53
N VAL A 21 -8.06 -7.31 -9.80
CA VAL A 21 -6.63 -7.51 -9.60
C VAL A 21 -6.34 -7.57 -8.10
N ILE A 22 -5.73 -8.66 -7.65
CA ILE A 22 -5.21 -8.80 -6.29
C ILE A 22 -3.72 -8.58 -6.36
N ILE A 23 -3.25 -7.52 -5.72
CA ILE A 23 -1.83 -7.17 -5.67
C ILE A 23 -1.14 -8.10 -4.68
N ASP A 24 -0.20 -8.88 -5.20
CA ASP A 24 0.85 -9.52 -4.40
C ASP A 24 1.94 -8.48 -4.13
N PRO A 25 2.10 -7.97 -2.89
CA PRO A 25 3.12 -6.99 -2.57
C PRO A 25 4.54 -7.57 -2.56
N GLY A 26 4.67 -8.90 -2.45
CA GLY A 26 5.92 -9.55 -2.10
C GLY A 26 6.56 -8.89 -0.87
N ALA A 27 7.89 -8.93 -0.81
CA ALA A 27 8.66 -8.19 0.19
C ALA A 27 9.24 -6.87 -0.37
N ILE A 28 8.66 -6.35 -1.46
CA ILE A 28 9.22 -5.19 -2.19
C ILE A 28 8.25 -4.00 -2.32
N LEU A 29 6.93 -4.23 -2.31
CA LEU A 29 5.96 -3.13 -2.27
C LEU A 29 5.79 -2.68 -0.82
N THR A 30 6.35 -1.50 -0.51
CA THR A 30 6.21 -0.87 0.81
C THR A 30 4.81 -0.29 1.02
N ALA A 31 4.50 0.14 2.25
CA ALA A 31 3.24 0.80 2.57
C ALA A 31 3.02 2.06 1.72
N GLU A 32 4.09 2.84 1.49
CA GLU A 32 4.09 4.04 0.65
C GLU A 32 3.83 3.72 -0.83
N ALA A 33 4.41 2.61 -1.32
CA ALA A 33 4.19 2.15 -2.68
C ALA A 33 2.72 1.75 -2.89
N MET A 34 2.14 1.01 -1.93
CA MET A 34 0.72 0.63 -1.95
C MET A 34 -0.21 1.84 -1.83
N ALA A 35 0.16 2.83 -1.02
CA ALA A 35 -0.56 4.09 -0.89
C ALA A 35 -0.52 4.90 -2.21
N MET A 36 0.65 4.99 -2.85
CA MET A 36 0.81 5.64 -4.14
C MET A 36 -0.05 4.98 -5.22
N LEU A 37 -0.07 3.65 -5.30
CA LEU A 37 -0.89 2.92 -6.29
C LEU A 37 -2.37 3.28 -6.16
N GLN A 38 -2.92 3.29 -4.94
CA GLN A 38 -4.31 3.65 -4.69
C GLN A 38 -4.58 5.13 -5.00
N ALA A 39 -3.65 6.01 -4.63
CA ALA A 39 -3.77 7.43 -4.94
C ALA A 39 -3.72 7.72 -6.45
N LEU A 40 -2.88 7.02 -7.22
CA LEU A 40 -2.86 7.09 -8.69
C LEU A 40 -4.16 6.59 -9.29
N HIS A 41 -4.75 5.53 -8.72
CA HIS A 41 -6.02 4.99 -9.15
C HIS A 41 -7.18 6.00 -9.04
N SER A 42 -7.18 6.81 -7.98
CA SER A 42 -8.16 7.88 -7.82
C SER A 42 -7.92 9.08 -8.75
N ARG A 43 -6.74 9.22 -9.35
CA ARG A 43 -6.29 10.45 -10.04
C ARG A 43 -6.12 10.29 -11.56
N SER A 44 -6.13 9.07 -12.08
CA SER A 44 -5.84 8.82 -13.50
C SER A 44 -6.58 7.60 -14.03
N THR A 45 -6.83 7.59 -15.34
CA THR A 45 -7.62 6.55 -16.03
C THR A 45 -6.81 5.32 -16.44
N GLY A 46 -5.48 5.33 -16.25
CA GLY A 46 -4.57 4.27 -16.71
C GLY A 46 -4.78 2.89 -16.08
N GLY A 47 -5.50 2.84 -14.96
CA GLY A 47 -5.73 1.62 -14.21
C GLY A 47 -4.47 1.02 -13.58
N VAL A 48 -4.66 -0.04 -12.80
CA VAL A 48 -3.61 -0.55 -11.90
C VAL A 48 -2.32 -1.03 -12.60
N ASP A 49 -2.41 -1.60 -13.81
CA ASP A 49 -1.23 -2.10 -14.51
C ASP A 49 -0.33 -0.96 -15.02
N GLU A 50 -0.91 0.18 -15.41
CA GLU A 50 -0.13 1.38 -15.75
C GLU A 50 0.47 1.99 -14.49
N HIS A 51 -0.29 2.03 -13.39
CA HIS A 51 0.19 2.56 -12.10
C HIS A 51 1.36 1.76 -11.54
N LEU A 52 1.35 0.43 -11.70
CA LEU A 52 2.48 -0.44 -11.35
C LEU A 52 3.73 -0.12 -12.14
N LYS A 53 3.62 0.18 -13.44
CA LYS A 53 4.78 0.61 -14.26
C LYS A 53 5.32 1.95 -13.78
N VAL A 54 4.44 2.93 -13.56
CA VAL A 54 4.83 4.25 -13.03
C VAL A 54 5.54 4.11 -11.69
N LEU A 55 5.03 3.25 -10.80
CA LEU A 55 5.65 2.97 -9.51
C LEU A 55 7.02 2.33 -9.68
N ALA A 56 7.16 1.33 -10.56
CA ALA A 56 8.43 0.65 -10.80
C ALA A 56 9.50 1.59 -11.39
N GLU A 57 9.10 2.51 -12.27
CA GLU A 57 10.00 3.48 -12.89
C GLU A 57 10.43 4.61 -11.94
N LYS A 58 9.50 5.11 -11.11
CA LYS A 58 9.68 6.36 -10.36
C LYS A 58 9.85 6.18 -8.85
N GLY A 59 9.45 5.04 -8.31
CA GLY A 59 9.34 4.81 -6.87
C GLY A 59 8.27 5.68 -6.20
N ALA A 60 8.07 5.46 -4.90
CA ALA A 60 7.07 6.18 -4.11
C ALA A 60 7.60 7.49 -3.49
N ASP A 61 8.91 7.62 -3.29
CA ASP A 61 9.48 8.69 -2.44
C ASP A 61 9.12 10.10 -2.91
N LYS A 62 9.32 10.38 -4.21
CA LYS A 62 8.99 11.70 -4.77
C LYS A 62 7.49 11.98 -4.77
N PHE A 63 6.68 10.92 -4.96
CA PHE A 63 5.24 11.04 -4.90
C PHE A 63 4.79 11.40 -3.47
N MET A 64 5.29 10.68 -2.47
CA MET A 64 4.97 10.93 -1.07
C MET A 64 5.43 12.31 -0.60
N SER A 65 6.66 12.71 -0.95
CA SER A 65 7.17 14.04 -0.58
C SER A 65 6.34 15.18 -1.19
N THR A 66 5.86 15.01 -2.42
CA THR A 66 5.06 16.05 -3.10
C THR A 66 3.62 16.06 -2.59
N TYR A 67 2.93 14.92 -2.60
CA TYR A 67 1.48 14.88 -2.40
C TYR A 67 1.08 14.63 -0.94
N TYR A 68 1.73 13.68 -0.26
CA TYR A 68 1.40 13.37 1.13
C TYR A 68 1.97 14.46 2.06
N VAL A 69 3.27 14.75 1.94
CA VAL A 69 3.94 15.77 2.78
C VAL A 69 3.66 17.17 2.26
N GLY A 70 4.00 17.46 1.00
CA GLY A 70 3.94 18.82 0.45
C GLY A 70 2.53 19.40 0.38
N TYR A 71 1.62 18.71 -0.31
CA TYR A 71 0.22 19.16 -0.41
C TYR A 71 -0.64 18.76 0.80
N GLY A 72 -0.12 17.96 1.72
CA GLY A 72 -0.83 17.58 2.93
C GLY A 72 -2.03 16.65 2.70
N HIS A 73 -2.04 15.86 1.62
CA HIS A 73 -3.10 14.89 1.35
C HIS A 73 -2.98 13.66 2.25
N LYS A 74 -3.33 13.82 3.53
CA LYS A 74 -3.13 12.82 4.58
C LYS A 74 -3.83 11.48 4.30
N SER A 75 -4.97 11.52 3.60
CA SER A 75 -5.73 10.31 3.23
C SER A 75 -4.96 9.34 2.32
N ILE A 76 -3.85 9.78 1.70
CA ILE A 76 -2.93 8.88 0.99
C ILE A 76 -2.27 7.93 1.99
N GLY A 77 -1.86 8.43 3.16
CA GLY A 77 -1.22 7.62 4.21
C GLY A 77 -2.15 6.55 4.77
N ASP A 78 -3.45 6.82 4.83
CA ASP A 78 -4.48 5.86 5.29
C ASP A 78 -4.61 4.63 4.36
N CYS A 79 -4.10 4.71 3.14
CA CYS A 79 -4.10 3.62 2.17
C CYS A 79 -2.90 2.66 2.33
N GLY A 80 -1.92 3.01 3.15
CA GLY A 80 -0.76 2.18 3.46
C GLY A 80 -1.00 1.29 4.69
N SER A 81 -0.38 0.12 4.75
CA SER A 81 -0.40 -0.75 5.93
C SER A 81 0.96 -1.38 6.14
N ALA A 82 1.35 -1.57 7.39
CA ALA A 82 2.58 -2.25 7.78
C ALA A 82 2.28 -3.23 8.93
N VAL A 83 2.93 -4.38 8.91
CA VAL A 83 2.86 -5.36 10.00
C VAL A 83 4.01 -5.10 10.97
N VAL A 84 3.70 -4.95 12.25
CA VAL A 84 4.68 -4.71 13.31
C VAL A 84 4.57 -5.81 14.35
N PHE A 85 5.69 -6.46 14.65
CA PHE A 85 5.81 -7.40 15.77
C PHE A 85 6.39 -6.67 16.97
N ILE A 86 5.76 -6.80 18.14
CA ILE A 86 6.15 -6.13 19.38
C ILE A 86 6.29 -7.21 20.44
N GLU A 87 7.53 -7.41 20.91
CA GLU A 87 7.89 -8.51 21.80
C GLU A 87 8.59 -7.97 23.05
N GLY A 88 8.49 -8.71 24.17
CA GLY A 88 9.17 -8.35 25.42
C GLY A 88 8.59 -7.12 26.14
N VAL A 89 7.36 -6.73 25.84
CA VAL A 89 6.64 -5.64 26.51
C VAL A 89 5.70 -6.17 27.60
N SER A 90 5.31 -5.32 28.54
CA SER A 90 4.32 -5.69 29.55
C SER A 90 2.93 -5.82 28.94
N MET A 91 2.05 -6.60 29.59
CA MET A 91 0.65 -6.70 29.18
C MET A 91 -0.06 -5.34 29.13
N LEU A 92 0.29 -4.42 30.04
CA LEU A 92 -0.26 -3.07 30.03
C LEU A 92 0.13 -2.31 28.76
N ALA A 93 1.38 -2.45 28.31
CA ALA A 93 1.84 -1.83 27.06
C ALA A 93 1.13 -2.45 25.84
N ALA A 94 0.96 -3.78 25.83
CA ALA A 94 0.20 -4.46 24.78
C ALA A 94 -1.25 -3.93 24.70
N LYS A 95 -1.94 -3.77 25.84
CA LYS A 95 -3.30 -3.20 25.88
C LYS A 95 -3.35 -1.74 25.42
N ALA A 96 -2.34 -0.93 25.74
CA ALA A 96 -2.26 0.44 25.23
C ALA A 96 -2.11 0.49 23.70
N ILE A 97 -1.39 -0.46 23.09
CA ILE A 97 -1.28 -0.58 21.64
C ILE A 97 -2.62 -1.01 21.02
N GLN A 98 -3.30 -2.00 21.63
CA GLN A 98 -4.62 -2.48 21.19
C GLN A 98 -5.72 -1.41 21.28
N ASP A 99 -5.59 -0.44 22.19
CA ASP A 99 -6.51 0.69 22.34
C ASP A 99 -6.39 1.74 21.21
N SER A 100 -5.38 1.59 20.32
CA SER A 100 -5.27 2.44 19.14
C SER A 100 -6.43 2.22 18.17
N LYS A 101 -7.03 3.31 17.68
CA LYS A 101 -8.04 3.26 16.60
C LYS A 101 -7.53 2.65 15.29
N LEU A 102 -6.21 2.58 15.13
CA LEU A 102 -5.55 2.01 13.96
C LEU A 102 -5.15 0.54 14.18
N TYR A 103 -5.43 -0.03 15.35
CA TYR A 103 -5.10 -1.42 15.64
C TYR A 103 -5.93 -2.37 14.76
N ASN A 104 -5.22 -3.15 13.96
CA ASN A 104 -5.77 -4.28 13.20
C ASN A 104 -4.74 -5.42 13.29
N GLY A 105 -4.87 -6.25 14.31
CA GLY A 105 -3.88 -7.27 14.61
C GLY A 105 -4.34 -8.26 15.67
N GLN A 106 -3.37 -9.02 16.18
CA GLN A 106 -3.57 -10.04 17.21
C GLN A 106 -2.48 -9.92 18.29
N GLU A 107 -2.83 -10.30 19.52
CA GLU A 107 -1.91 -10.54 20.64
C GLU A 107 -1.70 -12.04 20.85
#